data_AF-A0A3P7FG84-F1
#
_entry.id   AF-A0A3P7FG84-F1
#
_cell.length_a   1.000
_cell.length_b   1.000
_cell.length_c   1.000
_cell.angle_alpha   90.00
_cell.angle_beta   90.00
_cell.angle_gamma   90.00
#
_symmetry.space_group_name_H-M   'P 1'
#
loop_
_entity.id
_entity.type
_entity.pdbx_description
1 polymer ?
#
loop_
_entity_poly.entity_id
_entity_poly.type
_entity_poly.pdbx_seq_one_letter_code
_entity_poly.pdbx_strand_id
1 'polypeptide(L)'
;MLNLFFSDWSTKDIRRHLPFTYNCISQAFYSYPPAMKRFGSQIRVVHFIGAAKPWHQQVNPETGSLTPCDEISAQSLRFLNFWWHLFFTDIKPKISPSVVRLFFSSSAHWLCD
;
A
#
# COMPACT_ATOMS: atom_id res chain seq x y z
N MET A 1 -15.56 17.65 9.88
CA MET A 1 -15.22 16.78 8.73
C MET A 1 -14.46 17.62 7.72
N LEU A 2 -13.28 17.18 7.25
CA LEU A 2 -12.30 18.05 6.56
C LEU A 2 -12.86 18.69 5.27
N ASN A 3 -13.56 17.92 4.44
CA ASN A 3 -14.11 18.43 3.17
C ASN A 3 -15.26 19.43 3.37
N LEU A 4 -15.99 19.35 4.48
CA LEU A 4 -17.02 20.34 4.82
C LEU A 4 -16.40 21.67 5.25
N PHE A 5 -15.29 21.61 5.98
CA PHE A 5 -14.55 22.80 6.39
C PHE A 5 -13.80 23.44 5.21
N PHE A 6 -13.20 22.62 4.34
CA PHE A 6 -12.53 23.04 3.10
C PHE A 6 -13.41 22.83 1.87
N SER A 7 -14.66 23.31 1.93
CA SER A 7 -15.68 23.06 0.89
C SER A 7 -15.36 23.70 -0.46
N ASP A 8 -14.43 24.65 -0.51
CA ASP A 8 -13.97 25.33 -1.72
C ASP A 8 -12.81 24.61 -2.44
N TRP A 9 -12.35 23.46 -1.91
CA TRP A 9 -11.21 22.72 -2.47
C TRP A 9 -11.39 22.41 -3.95
N SER A 10 -12.58 21.98 -4.37
CA SER A 10 -12.83 21.53 -5.75
C SER A 10 -12.83 22.64 -6.80
N THR A 11 -13.04 23.91 -6.42
CA THR A 11 -13.30 25.00 -7.38
C THR A 11 -12.36 26.19 -7.30
N LYS A 12 -11.65 26.40 -6.17
CA LYS A 12 -10.98 27.68 -5.92
C LYS A 12 -9.60 27.85 -6.53
N ASP A 13 -8.65 26.95 -6.26
CA ASP A 13 -7.25 27.09 -6.69
C ASP A 13 -6.66 25.72 -7.02
N ILE A 14 -6.25 25.54 -8.28
CA ILE A 14 -5.63 24.31 -8.78
C ILE A 14 -4.36 23.95 -8.03
N ARG A 15 -3.65 24.92 -7.44
CA ARG A 15 -2.44 24.66 -6.64
C ARG A 15 -2.74 23.90 -5.34
N ARG A 16 -4.01 23.88 -4.91
CA ARG A 16 -4.49 23.08 -3.76
C ARG A 16 -4.86 21.65 -4.16
N HIS A 17 -4.90 21.34 -5.46
CA HIS A 17 -5.10 19.99 -5.97
C HIS A 17 -3.74 19.29 -6.06
N LEU A 18 -3.43 18.53 -5.02
CA LEU A 18 -2.25 17.69 -5.02
C LEU A 18 -2.35 16.70 -6.19
N PRO A 19 -1.31 16.58 -7.04
CA PRO A 19 -1.33 15.59 -8.11
C PRO A 19 -1.54 14.18 -7.57
N PHE A 20 -2.26 13.35 -8.32
CA PHE A 20 -2.60 11.97 -7.91
C PHE A 20 -1.37 11.13 -7.56
N THR A 21 -0.20 11.43 -8.14
CA THR A 21 1.07 10.75 -7.84
C THR A 21 1.53 10.90 -6.38
N TYR A 22 1.03 11.88 -5.64
CA TYR A 22 1.31 12.09 -4.22
C TYR A 22 0.21 11.54 -3.29
N ASN A 23 -0.85 10.94 -3.83
CA ASN A 23 -1.85 10.20 -3.06
C ASN A 23 -2.47 9.11 -3.96
N CYS A 24 -1.61 8.21 -4.44
CA CYS A 24 -2.03 7.19 -5.39
C CYS A 24 -2.64 6.00 -4.66
N ILE A 25 -3.92 5.74 -4.85
CA ILE A 25 -4.63 4.65 -4.18
C ILE A 25 -4.29 3.31 -4.83
N SER A 26 -3.99 2.28 -4.03
CA SER A 26 -3.60 0.95 -4.54
C SER A 26 -4.67 0.27 -5.42
N GLN A 27 -5.95 0.56 -5.19
CA GLN A 27 -7.05 0.08 -6.05
C GLN A 27 -6.97 0.62 -7.49
N ALA A 28 -6.39 1.81 -7.68
CA ALA A 28 -6.25 2.41 -9.00
C ALA A 28 -5.30 1.60 -9.92
N PHE A 29 -4.45 0.74 -9.34
CA PHE A 29 -3.57 -0.15 -10.09
C PHE A 29 -4.35 -1.17 -10.93
N TYR A 30 -5.45 -1.67 -10.38
CA TYR A 30 -6.37 -2.58 -11.06
C TYR A 30 -7.37 -1.81 -11.95
N SER A 31 -7.93 -0.71 -11.45
CA SER A 31 -9.04 -0.03 -12.12
C SER A 31 -8.65 0.73 -13.38
N TYR A 32 -7.40 1.22 -13.50
CA TYR A 32 -6.99 1.96 -14.70
C TYR A 32 -5.54 1.67 -15.17
N PRO A 33 -5.30 0.47 -15.73
CA PRO A 33 -3.95 0.03 -16.13
C PRO A 33 -3.22 0.94 -17.14
N PRO A 34 -3.88 1.56 -18.15
CA PRO A 34 -3.19 2.47 -19.07
C PRO A 34 -2.59 3.70 -18.38
N ALA A 35 -3.31 4.31 -17.44
CA ALA A 35 -2.80 5.45 -16.68
C ALA A 35 -1.62 5.02 -15.78
N MET A 36 -1.72 3.83 -15.18
CA MET A 36 -0.64 3.25 -14.40
C MET A 36 0.61 2.97 -15.23
N LYS A 37 0.47 2.46 -16.45
CA LYS A 37 1.59 2.24 -17.36
C LYS A 37 2.30 3.55 -17.73
N ARG A 38 1.55 4.64 -17.91
CA ARG A 38 2.08 5.95 -18.31
C ARG A 38 2.67 6.76 -17.15
N PHE A 39 2.01 6.78 -16.00
CA PHE A 39 2.35 7.65 -14.87
C PHE A 39 2.86 6.89 -13.64
N GLY A 40 2.89 5.56 -13.66
CA GLY A 40 3.26 4.74 -12.50
C GLY A 40 4.69 4.93 -12.03
N SER A 41 5.61 5.34 -12.91
CA SER A 41 6.99 5.71 -12.55
C SER A 41 7.08 7.05 -11.81
N GLN A 42 6.05 7.90 -11.91
CA GLN A 42 6.01 9.22 -11.28
C GLN A 42 5.35 9.18 -9.90
N ILE A 43 4.81 8.03 -9.47
CA ILE A 43 4.21 7.85 -8.15
C ILE A 43 5.25 8.08 -7.06
N ARG A 44 4.92 8.97 -6.13
CA ARG A 44 5.75 9.33 -4.97
C ARG A 44 5.20 8.76 -3.67
N VAL A 45 3.88 8.66 -3.56
CA VAL A 45 3.19 8.14 -2.36
C VAL A 45 2.08 7.19 -2.78
N VAL A 46 2.07 6.01 -2.15
CA VAL A 46 1.04 4.99 -2.33
C VAL A 46 0.17 4.93 -1.08
N HIS A 47 -1.14 4.91 -1.28
CA HIS A 47 -2.14 4.84 -0.22
C HIS A 47 -2.91 3.51 -0.30
N PHE A 48 -2.65 2.63 0.66
CA PHE A 48 -3.41 1.39 0.87
C PHE A 48 -4.71 1.69 1.64
N ILE A 49 -5.71 2.24 0.96
CA ILE A 49 -6.96 2.72 1.59
C ILE A 49 -7.86 1.56 2.05
N GLY A 50 -7.87 0.45 1.32
CA GLY A 50 -8.75 -0.70 1.57
C GLY A 50 -8.55 -1.37 2.94
N ALA A 51 -9.47 -2.26 3.31
CA ALA A 51 -9.44 -3.00 4.56
C ALA A 51 -8.20 -3.92 4.68
N ALA A 52 -7.82 -4.57 3.58
CA ALA A 52 -6.57 -5.31 3.47
C ALA A 52 -5.38 -4.34 3.47
N LYS A 53 -4.57 -4.39 4.54
CA LYS A 53 -3.35 -3.61 4.70
C LYS A 53 -2.15 -4.46 4.32
N PRO A 54 -0.99 -3.85 4.00
CA PRO A 54 0.21 -4.60 3.65
C PRO A 54 0.59 -5.68 4.69
N TRP A 55 0.46 -5.36 5.99
CA TRP A 55 0.75 -6.28 7.09
C TRP A 55 -0.28 -7.42 7.29
N HIS A 56 -1.43 -7.37 6.62
CA HIS A 56 -2.39 -8.49 6.61
C HIS A 56 -2.04 -9.54 5.55
N GLN A 57 -1.06 -9.26 4.68
CA GLN A 57 -0.64 -10.21 3.64
C GLN A 57 0.23 -11.33 4.24
N GLN A 58 0.10 -12.53 3.67
CA GLN A 58 0.97 -13.65 3.96
C GLN A 58 2.31 -13.47 3.24
N VAL A 59 3.39 -13.44 4.01
CA VAL A 59 4.75 -13.25 3.51
C VAL A 59 5.63 -14.36 4.03
N ASN A 60 6.46 -14.92 3.15
CA ASN A 60 7.47 -15.88 3.55
C ASN A 60 8.48 -15.19 4.51
N PRO A 61 8.61 -15.64 5.77
CA PRO A 61 9.45 -14.99 6.77
C PRO A 61 10.94 -15.01 6.43
N GLU A 62 11.39 -15.97 5.61
CA GLU A 62 12.78 -16.16 5.24
C GLU A 62 13.18 -15.30 4.05
N THR A 63 12.29 -15.16 3.07
CA THR A 63 12.57 -14.41 1.83
C THR A 63 11.96 -13.01 1.83
N GLY A 64 11.10 -12.70 2.81
CA GLY A 64 10.36 -11.42 2.88
C GLY A 64 9.44 -11.16 1.69
N SER A 65 9.16 -12.20 0.89
CA SER A 65 8.40 -12.09 -0.36
C SER A 65 6.97 -12.55 -0.18
N LEU A 66 6.04 -11.83 -0.80
CA LEU A 66 4.61 -12.17 -0.79
C LEU A 66 4.40 -13.53 -1.45
N THR A 67 3.53 -14.34 -0.86
CA THR A 67 2.98 -15.50 -1.56
C THR A 67 2.08 -14.97 -2.69
N PRO A 68 2.33 -15.32 -3.96
CA PRO A 68 1.48 -14.88 -5.07
C PRO A 68 0.04 -15.34 -4.82
N CYS A 69 -0.91 -14.42 -4.91
CA CYS A 69 -2.33 -14.70 -4.93
C CYS A 69 -2.89 -14.13 -6.24
N ASP A 70 -3.75 -14.90 -6.91
CA ASP A 70 -4.25 -14.59 -8.26
C ASP A 70 -5.02 -13.26 -8.34
N GLU A 71 -5.46 -12.72 -7.21
CA GLU A 71 -6.22 -11.47 -7.14
C GLU A 71 -5.36 -10.19 -7.15
N ILE A 72 -4.03 -10.30 -6.99
CA ILE A 72 -3.17 -9.13 -6.83
C ILE A 72 -2.54 -8.75 -8.18
N SER A 73 -2.89 -7.57 -8.71
CA SER A 73 -2.28 -7.04 -9.93
C SER A 73 -0.74 -6.94 -9.82
N ALA A 74 -0.02 -7.12 -10.93
CA ALA A 74 1.45 -7.03 -10.96
C ALA A 74 1.99 -5.71 -10.40
N GLN A 75 1.27 -4.61 -10.62
CA GLN A 75 1.65 -3.29 -10.08
C GLN A 75 1.41 -3.21 -8.56
N SER A 76 0.30 -3.77 -8.06
CA SER A 76 0.07 -3.91 -6.62
C SER A 76 1.17 -4.73 -5.96
N LEU A 77 1.57 -5.85 -6.57
CA LEU A 77 2.67 -6.69 -6.09
C LEU A 77 3.98 -5.91 -5.98
N ARG A 78 4.31 -5.08 -6.97
CA ARG A 78 5.52 -4.24 -6.94
C ARG A 78 5.58 -3.35 -5.69
N PHE A 79 4.50 -2.64 -5.38
CA PHE A 79 4.48 -1.73 -4.23
C PHE A 79 4.36 -2.47 -2.89
N LEU A 80 3.63 -3.59 -2.83
CA LEU A 80 3.57 -4.42 -1.64
C LEU A 80 4.92 -5.08 -1.33
N ASN A 81 5.62 -5.61 -2.34
CA ASN A 81 6.97 -6.15 -2.17
C ASN A 81 7.95 -5.07 -1.68
N PHE A 82 7.84 -3.84 -2.20
CA PHE A 82 8.66 -2.73 -1.71
C PHE A 82 8.37 -2.37 -0.25
N TRP A 83 7.09 -2.37 0.14
CA TRP A 83 6.68 -2.14 1.52
C TRP A 83 7.27 -3.20 2.47
N TRP A 84 7.18 -4.48 2.09
CA TRP A 84 7.73 -5.59 2.87
C TRP A 84 9.25 -5.57 2.91
N HIS A 85 9.90 -5.28 1.78
CA HIS A 85 11.35 -5.10 1.73
C HIS A 85 11.81 -4.07 2.77
N LEU A 86 11.21 -2.87 2.75
CA LEU A 86 11.52 -1.81 3.74
C LEU A 86 11.27 -2.29 5.17
N PHE A 87 10.18 -3.02 5.40
CA PHE A 87 9.88 -3.55 6.72
C PHE A 87 10.97 -4.52 7.19
N PHE A 88 11.38 -5.49 6.36
CA PHE A 88 12.38 -6.48 6.75
C PHE A 88 13.79 -5.91 6.87
N THR A 89 14.18 -4.97 6.01
CA THR A 89 15.54 -4.40 6.02
C THR A 89 15.70 -3.33 7.11
N ASP A 90 14.74 -2.43 7.25
CA ASP A 90 14.97 -1.18 7.99
C ASP A 90 14.20 -1.12 9.30
N ILE A 91 13.08 -1.83 9.41
CA ILE A 91 12.15 -1.72 10.54
C ILE A 91 12.28 -2.93 11.46
N LYS A 92 12.24 -4.15 10.92
CA LYS A 92 12.33 -5.41 11.69
C LYS A 92 13.55 -5.47 12.62
N PRO A 93 14.76 -5.02 12.23
CA PRO A 93 15.92 -5.04 13.13
C PRO A 93 15.79 -4.06 14.31
N LYS A 94 14.95 -3.03 14.18
CA LYS A 94 14.73 -1.99 15.21
C LYS A 94 13.58 -2.31 16.16
N ILE A 95 12.77 -3.32 15.83
CA ILE A 95 11.61 -3.72 16.64
C ILE A 95 12.01 -4.89 17.54
N SER A 96 11.54 -4.86 18.79
CA SER A 96 11.77 -5.94 19.75
C SER A 96 11.26 -7.28 19.22
N PRO A 97 11.99 -8.40 19.44
CA PRO A 97 11.60 -9.72 18.94
C PRO A 97 10.20 -10.18 19.37
N SER A 98 9.71 -9.76 20.55
CA SER A 98 8.37 -10.07 21.05
C SER A 98 7.25 -9.46 20.18
N VAL A 99 7.42 -8.20 19.79
CA VAL A 99 6.48 -7.49 18.90
C VAL A 99 6.48 -8.11 17.51
N VAL A 100 7.65 -8.48 16.97
CA VAL A 100 7.76 -9.18 15.69
C VAL A 100 6.98 -10.50 15.69
N ARG A 101 7.04 -11.27 16.78
CA ARG A 101 6.26 -12.52 16.90
C ARG A 101 4.76 -12.28 16.89
N LEU A 102 4.27 -11.22 17.55
CA LEU A 102 2.85 -10.87 17.53
C LEU A 102 2.36 -10.49 16.13
N PHE A 103 3.18 -9.75 15.36
CA PHE A 103 2.86 -9.38 13.99
C PHE A 103 2.62 -10.62 13.11
N PHE A 104 3.54 -11.58 13.11
CA PHE A 104 3.42 -12.78 12.26
C PHE A 104 2.41 -13.81 12.80
N SER A 105 2.11 -13.80 14.11
CA SER A 105 1.06 -14.65 14.67
C SER A 105 -0.36 -14.18 14.33
N SER A 106 -0.57 -12.87 14.11
CA SER A 106 -1.90 -12.30 13.84
C SER A 106 -2.27 -12.29 12.36
N SER A 107 -1.29 -12.38 11.46
CA SER A 107 -1.55 -12.37 10.00
C SER A 107 -2.21 -13.66 9.51
N ALA A 108 -2.22 -14.73 10.32
CA ALA A 108 -2.74 -16.06 9.97
C ALA A 108 -4.27 -16.13 9.75
N HIS A 109 -5.05 -15.09 10.09
CA HIS A 109 -6.51 -15.21 10.21
C HIS A 109 -7.32 -14.45 9.14
N TRP A 110 -6.68 -13.91 8.09
CA TRP A 110 -7.34 -12.93 7.22
C TRP A 110 -7.57 -13.30 5.75
N LEU A 111 -7.29 -14.53 5.29
CA LEU A 111 -7.57 -14.89 3.89
C LEU A 111 -7.92 -16.38 3.74
N CYS A 112 -9.22 -16.69 3.87
CA CYS A 112 -9.98 -17.73 3.16
C CYS A 112 -11.44 -17.67 3.68
N ASP A 113 -12.19 -16.65 3.25
CA ASP A 113 -13.66 -16.65 3.18
C ASP A 113 -14.08 -15.74 2.01
#